data_AF-A0A3C0PIV6-F1
#
_entry.id   AF-A0A3C0PIV6-F1
#
_cell.length_a   1.000
_cell.length_b   1.000
_cell.length_c   1.000
_cell.angle_alpha   90.00
_cell.angle_beta   90.00
_cell.angle_gamma   90.00
#
_symmetry.space_group_name_H-M   'P 1'
#
loop_
_entity.id
_entity.type
_entity.pdbx_description
1 polymer ?
#
loop_
_entity_poly.entity_id
_entity_poly.type
_entity_poly.pdbx_seq_one_letter_code
_entity_poly.pdbx_strand_id
1 'polypeptide(L)'
;FATVATNCYTVLKARSAQWAKGQAPDWCTSSGGQASSPQSGTTYSGLGMTDDACRVPWRICMDALWFDNSDAKTFCSNSRNTLSKYTQSASDGSVLLTQMAQYDASQNAISSTAGSFHLIAMWLCGALGSKDSSYVSQCVNYTLMKNICGTSSTGAFGDVSLSDQYYYYNQSLGMLGFAALAGMFPNVLDDTIRTVNIAAPNMQKNSNEQFKGINVLQNRLSFTLPAAKDQPVSIALFDMAGKKVFSRTLNNNAASGRFDVSINKGLLCPGVYMTKISAGFAGKNATEYFSRIAWK
;
A
#
# COMPACT_ATOMS: atom_id res chain seq x y z
N PHE A 1 -16.86 -9.60 18.37
CA PHE A 1 -16.19 -9.19 17.12
C PHE A 1 -15.73 -10.38 16.28
N ALA A 2 -15.06 -11.40 16.84
CA ALA A 2 -14.62 -12.59 16.08
C ALA A 2 -15.74 -13.25 15.25
N THR A 3 -16.91 -13.51 15.85
CA THR A 3 -18.08 -14.09 15.16
C THR A 3 -18.56 -13.25 13.96
N VAL A 4 -18.49 -11.91 14.07
CA VAL A 4 -18.88 -11.02 12.97
C VAL A 4 -17.89 -11.14 11.82
N ALA A 5 -16.58 -11.11 12.11
CA ALA A 5 -15.54 -11.27 11.11
C ALA A 5 -15.65 -12.62 10.37
N THR A 6 -15.83 -13.72 11.12
CA THR A 6 -16.06 -15.05 10.53
C THR A 6 -17.28 -15.06 9.61
N ASN A 7 -18.40 -14.50 10.05
CA ASN A 7 -19.61 -14.45 9.24
C ASN A 7 -19.43 -13.64 7.95
N CYS A 8 -18.67 -12.54 7.98
CA CYS A 8 -18.35 -11.78 6.76
C CYS A 8 -17.67 -12.66 5.70
N TYR A 9 -16.71 -13.50 6.10
CA TYR A 9 -16.06 -14.44 5.17
C TYR A 9 -17.01 -15.54 4.70
N THR A 10 -17.91 -16.03 5.56
CA THR A 10 -18.96 -16.98 5.14
C THR A 10 -19.83 -16.40 4.03
N VAL A 11 -20.27 -15.14 4.16
CA VAL A 11 -21.07 -14.46 3.14
C VAL A 11 -20.31 -14.27 1.84
N LEU A 12 -19.04 -13.86 1.90
CA LEU A 12 -18.20 -13.71 0.71
C LEU A 12 -17.99 -15.06 0.00
N LYS A 13 -17.70 -16.13 0.75
CA LYS A 13 -17.47 -17.48 0.21
C LYS A 13 -18.71 -18.12 -0.41
N ALA A 14 -19.91 -17.78 0.08
CA ALA A 14 -21.16 -18.24 -0.50
C ALA A 14 -21.30 -17.83 -1.97
N ARG A 15 -20.57 -16.79 -2.41
CA ARG A 15 -20.43 -16.39 -3.80
C ARG A 15 -19.17 -17.00 -4.43
N SER A 16 -19.15 -18.32 -4.57
CA SER A 16 -17.97 -19.09 -4.97
C SER A 16 -17.27 -18.57 -6.24
N ALA A 17 -18.02 -18.14 -7.25
CA ALA A 17 -17.46 -17.62 -8.50
C ALA A 17 -16.73 -16.28 -8.31
N GLN A 18 -17.35 -15.31 -7.62
CA GLN A 18 -16.71 -14.04 -7.26
C GLN A 18 -15.55 -14.25 -6.30
N TRP A 19 -15.73 -15.10 -5.28
CA TRP A 19 -14.70 -15.48 -4.32
C TRP A 19 -13.46 -16.03 -5.01
N ALA A 20 -13.62 -16.92 -5.99
CA ALA A 20 -12.52 -17.51 -6.77
C ALA A 20 -11.72 -16.49 -7.58
N LYS A 21 -12.29 -15.30 -7.83
CA LYS A 21 -11.62 -14.17 -8.48
C LYS A 21 -11.20 -13.07 -7.50
N GLY A 22 -11.41 -13.25 -6.21
CA GLY A 22 -11.16 -12.22 -5.20
C GLY A 22 -11.95 -10.95 -5.49
N GLN A 23 -13.19 -11.13 -5.94
CA GLN A 23 -14.18 -10.08 -6.20
C GLN A 23 -15.28 -10.17 -5.16
N ALA A 24 -15.98 -9.07 -4.94
CA ALA A 24 -17.14 -9.01 -4.04
C ALA A 24 -18.26 -8.21 -4.70
N PRO A 25 -19.54 -8.52 -4.42
CA PRO A 25 -20.66 -7.72 -4.88
C PRO A 25 -20.75 -6.42 -4.08
N ASP A 26 -21.18 -5.33 -4.71
CA ASP A 26 -21.54 -4.09 -4.01
C ASP A 26 -22.59 -4.33 -2.93
N TRP A 27 -23.59 -5.16 -3.25
CA TRP A 27 -24.69 -5.47 -2.35
C TRP A 27 -25.09 -6.95 -2.45
N CYS A 28 -25.23 -7.61 -1.30
CA CYS A 28 -25.76 -8.96 -1.21
C CYS A 28 -26.61 -9.13 0.05
N THR A 29 -27.40 -10.19 0.07
CA THR A 29 -28.11 -10.62 1.29
C THR A 29 -27.14 -11.21 2.31
N SER A 30 -27.61 -11.45 3.53
CA SER A 30 -26.84 -12.11 4.59
C SER A 30 -26.43 -13.56 4.27
N SER A 31 -26.95 -14.17 3.21
CA SER A 31 -26.52 -15.47 2.68
C SER A 31 -25.62 -15.35 1.45
N GLY A 32 -25.23 -14.14 1.06
CA GLY A 32 -24.45 -13.86 -0.14
C GLY A 32 -25.29 -13.84 -1.42
N GLY A 33 -26.61 -14.01 -1.34
CA GLY A 33 -27.52 -13.94 -2.49
C GLY A 33 -27.78 -12.53 -3.01
N GLN A 34 -28.58 -12.42 -4.08
CA GLN A 34 -28.99 -11.16 -4.71
C GLN A 34 -29.77 -10.25 -3.74
N ALA A 35 -29.31 -9.02 -3.53
CA ALA A 35 -30.02 -8.02 -2.74
C ALA A 35 -31.15 -7.34 -3.52
N SER A 36 -32.16 -6.82 -2.82
CA SER A 36 -33.28 -6.05 -3.35
C SER A 36 -33.35 -4.67 -2.70
N SER A 37 -33.83 -3.65 -3.43
CA SER A 37 -34.08 -2.31 -2.89
C SER A 37 -35.32 -2.32 -2.00
N PRO A 38 -35.20 -1.93 -0.71
CA PRO A 38 -36.36 -1.81 0.17
C PRO A 38 -37.37 -0.76 -0.31
N GLN A 39 -36.91 0.26 -1.05
CA GLN A 39 -37.73 1.42 -1.44
C GLN A 39 -38.47 1.25 -2.77
N SER A 40 -38.01 0.37 -3.66
CA SER A 40 -38.60 0.20 -5.00
C SER A 40 -39.11 -1.20 -5.30
N GLY A 41 -38.88 -2.19 -4.43
CA GLY A 41 -39.22 -3.59 -4.71
C GLY A 41 -38.47 -4.17 -5.91
N THR A 42 -37.50 -3.44 -6.46
CA THR A 42 -36.69 -3.86 -7.59
C THR A 42 -35.42 -4.56 -7.13
N THR A 43 -35.02 -5.59 -7.85
CA THR A 43 -33.74 -6.28 -7.66
C THR A 43 -32.60 -5.29 -7.90
N TYR A 44 -31.63 -5.20 -6.97
CA TYR A 44 -30.42 -4.43 -7.24
C TYR A 44 -29.58 -5.14 -8.29
N SER A 45 -28.97 -4.43 -9.22
CA SER A 45 -27.92 -5.01 -10.08
C SER A 45 -26.57 -5.19 -9.35
N GLY A 46 -26.53 -4.98 -8.03
CA GLY A 46 -25.33 -4.87 -7.19
C GLY A 46 -24.51 -6.15 -6.94
N LEU A 47 -24.66 -7.18 -7.78
CA LEU A 47 -23.81 -8.38 -7.70
C LEU A 47 -22.45 -8.22 -8.40
N GLY A 48 -22.27 -7.13 -9.15
CA GLY A 48 -20.96 -6.71 -9.65
C GLY A 48 -20.10 -6.09 -8.54
N MET A 49 -18.79 -6.04 -8.80
CA MET A 49 -17.82 -5.29 -8.03
C MET A 49 -17.65 -3.91 -8.66
N THR A 50 -18.47 -2.95 -8.23
CA THR A 50 -18.48 -1.58 -8.76
C THR A 50 -18.00 -0.61 -7.69
N ASP A 51 -18.68 0.51 -7.49
CA ASP A 51 -18.17 1.57 -6.63
C ASP A 51 -18.04 1.10 -5.19
N ASP A 52 -19.01 0.38 -4.62
CA ASP A 52 -18.92 -0.02 -3.22
C ASP A 52 -17.88 -1.10 -2.97
N ALA A 53 -17.89 -2.18 -3.76
CA ALA A 53 -17.06 -3.35 -3.52
C ALA A 53 -15.64 -3.22 -4.06
N CYS A 54 -15.32 -2.18 -4.85
CA CYS A 54 -13.93 -1.92 -5.23
C CYS A 54 -13.00 -1.77 -4.03
N ARG A 55 -13.53 -1.41 -2.85
CA ARG A 55 -12.80 -1.26 -1.57
C ARG A 55 -12.48 -2.59 -0.86
N VAL A 56 -13.14 -3.68 -1.23
CA VAL A 56 -13.03 -4.97 -0.52
C VAL A 56 -11.60 -5.52 -0.54
N PRO A 57 -10.86 -5.53 -1.67
CA PRO A 57 -9.47 -5.95 -1.68
C PRO A 57 -8.58 -5.22 -0.66
N TRP A 58 -8.78 -3.92 -0.46
CA TRP A 58 -8.05 -3.17 0.58
C TRP A 58 -8.46 -3.58 1.98
N ARG A 59 -9.77 -3.66 2.27
CA ARG A 59 -10.27 -4.06 3.60
C ARG A 59 -9.78 -5.45 4.00
N ILE A 60 -9.87 -6.42 3.08
CA ILE A 60 -9.45 -7.80 3.31
C ILE A 60 -7.92 -7.91 3.39
N CYS A 61 -7.18 -7.11 2.60
CA CYS A 61 -5.74 -7.01 2.74
C CYS A 61 -5.32 -6.60 4.16
N MET A 62 -6.02 -5.64 4.79
CA MET A 62 -5.67 -5.24 6.16
C MET A 62 -5.82 -6.40 7.14
N ASP A 63 -6.87 -7.21 7.02
CA ASP A 63 -7.04 -8.40 7.88
C ASP A 63 -5.93 -9.44 7.65
N ALA A 64 -5.51 -9.62 6.40
CA ALA A 64 -4.37 -10.49 6.07
C ALA A 64 -3.04 -9.97 6.62
N LEU A 65 -2.79 -8.65 6.56
CA LEU A 65 -1.55 -8.03 7.04
C LEU A 65 -1.49 -7.98 8.55
N TRP A 66 -2.55 -7.51 9.20
CA TRP A 66 -2.60 -7.23 10.63
C TRP A 66 -2.79 -8.49 11.47
N PHE A 67 -3.61 -9.43 11.01
CA PHE A 67 -4.02 -10.58 11.82
C PHE A 67 -3.63 -11.93 11.22
N ASP A 68 -2.94 -11.93 10.08
CA ASP A 68 -2.52 -13.13 9.34
C ASP A 68 -3.69 -14.10 9.03
N ASN A 69 -4.91 -13.57 8.90
CA ASN A 69 -6.12 -14.36 8.66
C ASN A 69 -6.01 -15.19 7.36
N SER A 70 -6.26 -16.50 7.46
CA SER A 70 -6.16 -17.44 6.33
C SER A 70 -7.19 -17.21 5.23
N ASP A 71 -8.41 -16.83 5.59
CA ASP A 71 -9.47 -16.52 4.63
C ASP A 71 -9.17 -15.22 3.91
N ALA A 72 -8.66 -14.23 4.63
CA ALA A 72 -8.20 -12.97 4.06
C ALA A 72 -7.08 -13.20 3.03
N LYS A 73 -6.05 -13.97 3.40
CA LYS A 73 -4.96 -14.35 2.49
C LYS A 73 -5.49 -15.07 1.26
N THR A 74 -6.44 -15.99 1.43
CA THR A 74 -7.05 -16.73 0.32
C THR A 74 -7.80 -15.80 -0.65
N PHE A 75 -8.64 -14.90 -0.14
CA PHE A 75 -9.32 -13.90 -0.97
C PHE A 75 -8.31 -13.04 -1.73
N CYS A 76 -7.28 -12.55 -1.04
CA CYS A 76 -6.21 -11.74 -1.62
C CYS A 76 -5.40 -12.51 -2.69
N SER A 77 -5.12 -13.79 -2.47
CA SER A 77 -4.51 -14.67 -3.49
C SER A 77 -5.42 -14.85 -4.71
N ASN A 78 -6.73 -14.92 -4.52
CA ASN A 78 -7.69 -14.96 -5.62
C ASN A 78 -7.72 -13.62 -6.38
N SER A 79 -7.68 -12.48 -5.68
CA SER A 79 -7.58 -11.15 -6.32
C SER A 79 -6.31 -11.06 -7.16
N ARG A 80 -5.18 -11.54 -6.62
CA ARG A 80 -3.90 -11.67 -7.34
C ARG A 80 -4.05 -12.53 -8.60
N ASN A 81 -4.74 -13.67 -8.51
CA ASN A 81 -4.93 -14.58 -9.65
C ASN A 81 -5.80 -13.97 -10.76
N THR A 82 -6.72 -13.06 -10.44
CA THR A 82 -7.48 -12.29 -11.44
C THR A 82 -6.57 -11.39 -12.27
N LEU A 83 -5.49 -10.90 -11.68
CA LEU A 83 -4.44 -10.13 -12.36
C LEU A 83 -3.47 -11.08 -13.12
N SER A 84 -4.04 -11.92 -13.96
CA SER A 84 -3.44 -13.09 -14.62
C SER A 84 -2.53 -12.76 -15.81
N LYS A 85 -2.78 -11.66 -16.52
CA LYS A 85 -1.95 -11.19 -17.65
C LYS A 85 -0.69 -10.49 -17.13
N TYR A 86 0.05 -11.22 -16.32
CA TYR A 86 1.31 -10.81 -15.73
C TYR A 86 2.44 -11.48 -16.52
N THR A 87 3.17 -10.71 -17.33
CA THR A 87 4.44 -11.16 -17.91
C THR A 87 5.55 -10.89 -16.90
N GLN A 88 6.55 -11.76 -16.78
CA GLN A 88 7.66 -11.62 -15.81
C GLN A 88 8.60 -10.42 -16.08
N SER A 89 8.17 -9.45 -16.90
CA SER A 89 8.94 -8.26 -17.23
C SER A 89 8.28 -7.00 -16.65
N ALA A 90 9.07 -6.21 -15.91
CA ALA A 90 8.66 -4.95 -15.30
C ALA A 90 8.19 -3.87 -16.30
N SER A 91 8.31 -4.12 -17.61
CA SER A 91 7.93 -3.23 -18.71
C SER A 91 6.43 -3.21 -19.05
N ASP A 92 5.61 -4.09 -18.47
CA ASP A 92 4.22 -4.34 -18.95
C ASP A 92 3.11 -3.84 -18.01
N GLY A 93 3.41 -2.81 -17.19
CA GLY A 93 2.42 -2.24 -16.27
C GLY A 93 1.08 -1.91 -16.94
N SER A 94 1.08 -1.54 -18.22
CA SER A 94 -0.11 -1.27 -19.06
C SER A 94 -1.06 -2.46 -19.18
N VAL A 95 -0.57 -3.70 -19.27
CA VAL A 95 -1.42 -4.90 -19.41
C VAL A 95 -2.14 -5.20 -18.09
N LEU A 96 -1.46 -5.02 -16.96
CA LEU A 96 -2.08 -5.15 -15.64
C LEU A 96 -3.18 -4.12 -15.41
N LEU A 97 -3.00 -2.88 -15.86
CA LEU A 97 -4.02 -1.83 -15.74
C LEU A 97 -5.37 -2.26 -16.31
N THR A 98 -5.38 -3.00 -17.41
CA THR A 98 -6.62 -3.47 -18.05
C THR A 98 -7.43 -4.45 -17.20
N GLN A 99 -6.79 -5.10 -16.22
CA GLN A 99 -7.42 -6.04 -15.29
C GLN A 99 -7.80 -5.38 -13.95
N MET A 100 -7.24 -4.21 -13.66
CA MET A 100 -7.54 -3.42 -12.46
C MET A 100 -8.74 -2.51 -12.73
N ALA A 101 -9.90 -3.14 -12.83
CA ALA A 101 -11.18 -2.53 -13.20
C ALA A 101 -12.27 -2.84 -12.16
N GLN A 102 -13.43 -2.23 -12.34
CA GLN A 102 -14.69 -2.74 -11.81
C GLN A 102 -15.15 -3.95 -12.64
N TYR A 103 -16.02 -4.77 -12.07
CA TYR A 103 -16.51 -5.99 -12.71
C TYR A 103 -18.03 -6.08 -12.61
N ASP A 104 -18.70 -6.46 -13.71
CA ASP A 104 -20.14 -6.67 -13.71
C ASP A 104 -20.55 -7.94 -12.92
N ALA A 105 -21.86 -8.18 -12.79
CA ALA A 105 -22.37 -9.37 -12.09
C ALA A 105 -21.95 -10.70 -12.74
N SER A 106 -21.61 -10.67 -14.04
CA SER A 106 -21.07 -11.79 -14.81
C SER A 106 -19.55 -11.91 -14.69
N GLN A 107 -18.92 -11.07 -13.87
CA GLN A 107 -17.48 -11.00 -13.62
C GLN A 107 -16.66 -10.62 -14.86
N ASN A 108 -17.26 -9.87 -15.79
CA ASN A 108 -16.53 -9.23 -16.88
C ASN A 108 -15.99 -7.88 -16.43
N ALA A 109 -14.76 -7.56 -16.82
CA ALA A 109 -14.18 -6.26 -16.53
C ALA A 109 -14.96 -5.15 -17.26
N ILE A 110 -15.32 -4.10 -16.54
CA ILE A 110 -15.92 -2.88 -17.10
C ILE A 110 -14.76 -2.03 -17.63
N SER A 111 -14.46 -2.18 -18.92
CA SER A 111 -13.25 -1.64 -19.56
C SER A 111 -13.05 -0.14 -19.39
N SER A 112 -14.14 0.65 -19.34
CA SER A 112 -14.09 2.10 -19.14
C SER A 112 -13.56 2.53 -17.77
N THR A 113 -13.55 1.63 -16.79
CA THR A 113 -13.05 1.90 -15.44
C THR A 113 -11.60 1.48 -15.24
N ALA A 114 -11.08 0.63 -16.13
CA ALA A 114 -9.79 -0.02 -15.97
C ALA A 114 -8.64 0.99 -15.87
N GLY A 115 -7.68 0.72 -14.97
CA GLY A 115 -6.50 1.55 -14.79
C GLY A 115 -6.76 2.89 -14.10
N SER A 116 -7.96 3.11 -13.56
CA SER A 116 -8.21 4.24 -12.68
C SER A 116 -7.35 4.11 -11.42
N PHE A 117 -6.69 5.20 -11.02
CA PHE A 117 -5.69 5.20 -9.95
C PHE A 117 -6.17 4.58 -8.63
N HIS A 118 -7.44 4.80 -8.26
CA HIS A 118 -8.03 4.22 -7.06
C HIS A 118 -8.21 2.69 -7.18
N LEU A 119 -8.64 2.20 -8.34
CA LEU A 119 -8.77 0.76 -8.59
C LEU A 119 -7.42 0.07 -8.59
N ILE A 120 -6.40 0.71 -9.19
CA ILE A 120 -5.02 0.22 -9.11
C ILE A 120 -4.62 0.06 -7.63
N ALA A 121 -4.86 1.09 -6.81
CA ALA A 121 -4.51 1.06 -5.40
C ALA A 121 -5.23 -0.06 -4.63
N MET A 122 -6.54 -0.25 -4.87
CA MET A 122 -7.31 -1.31 -4.21
C MET A 122 -6.88 -2.71 -4.67
N TRP A 123 -6.74 -2.94 -5.97
CA TRP A 123 -6.31 -4.24 -6.53
C TRP A 123 -4.89 -4.60 -6.08
N LEU A 124 -3.97 -3.63 -6.03
CA LEU A 124 -2.63 -3.86 -5.49
C LEU A 124 -2.64 -4.18 -4.00
N CYS A 125 -3.58 -3.64 -3.21
CA CYS A 125 -3.75 -4.10 -1.83
C CYS A 125 -4.15 -5.58 -1.79
N GLY A 126 -5.06 -6.03 -2.67
CA GLY A 126 -5.37 -7.45 -2.84
C GLY A 126 -4.12 -8.29 -3.12
N ALA A 127 -3.26 -7.85 -4.04
CA ALA A 127 -1.98 -8.52 -4.31
C ALA A 127 -1.05 -8.53 -3.08
N LEU A 128 -0.90 -7.42 -2.37
CA LEU A 128 -0.09 -7.30 -1.15
C LEU A 128 -0.56 -8.27 -0.06
N GLY A 129 -1.87 -8.34 0.19
CA GLY A 129 -2.47 -9.21 1.22
C GLY A 129 -2.31 -10.71 0.92
N SER A 130 -1.97 -11.08 -0.31
CA SER A 130 -1.69 -12.49 -0.67
C SER A 130 -0.40 -13.01 -0.03
N LYS A 131 0.47 -12.10 0.44
CA LYS A 131 1.80 -12.37 1.01
C LYS A 131 2.75 -13.14 0.08
N ASP A 132 2.46 -13.24 -1.22
CA ASP A 132 3.41 -13.75 -2.21
C ASP A 132 4.43 -12.67 -2.57
N SER A 133 5.60 -12.70 -1.91
CA SER A 133 6.66 -11.71 -2.12
C SER A 133 7.19 -11.67 -3.55
N SER A 134 7.18 -12.80 -4.27
CA SER A 134 7.63 -12.88 -5.67
C SER A 134 6.71 -12.06 -6.55
N TYR A 135 5.41 -12.29 -6.45
CA TYR A 135 4.41 -11.55 -7.21
C TYR A 135 4.32 -10.09 -6.76
N VAL A 136 4.35 -9.83 -5.45
CA VAL A 136 4.22 -8.48 -4.89
C VAL A 136 5.38 -7.57 -5.31
N SER A 137 6.62 -8.06 -5.31
CA SER A 137 7.79 -7.27 -5.76
C SER A 137 7.69 -6.82 -7.22
N GLN A 138 6.92 -7.57 -7.98
CA GLN A 138 6.77 -7.50 -9.42
C GLN A 138 5.58 -6.62 -9.84
N CYS A 139 4.43 -6.81 -9.19
CA CYS A 139 3.23 -5.98 -9.41
C CYS A 139 3.31 -4.62 -8.71
N VAL A 140 3.93 -4.51 -7.53
CA VAL A 140 4.12 -3.21 -6.86
C VAL A 140 5.41 -2.58 -7.37
N ASN A 141 5.40 -2.16 -8.64
CA ASN A 141 6.52 -1.54 -9.33
C ASN A 141 6.34 -0.04 -9.54
N TYR A 142 7.39 0.62 -10.05
CA TYR A 142 7.39 2.06 -10.29
C TYR A 142 6.25 2.52 -11.20
N THR A 143 5.95 1.77 -12.27
CA THR A 143 4.89 2.12 -13.23
C THR A 143 3.53 2.18 -12.56
N LEU A 144 3.15 1.16 -11.78
CA LEU A 144 1.84 1.13 -11.13
C LEU A 144 1.75 2.12 -9.96
N MET A 145 2.83 2.28 -9.18
CA MET A 145 2.87 3.30 -8.13
C MET A 145 2.78 4.73 -8.68
N LYS A 146 3.41 5.01 -9.83
CA LYS A 146 3.28 6.28 -10.55
C LYS A 146 1.84 6.54 -11.00
N ASN A 147 1.09 5.51 -11.41
CA ASN A 147 -0.32 5.69 -11.77
C ASN A 147 -1.21 5.99 -10.56
N ILE A 148 -0.81 5.59 -9.34
CA ILE A 148 -1.50 5.98 -8.10
C ILE A 148 -1.12 7.40 -7.69
N CYS A 149 0.18 7.71 -7.64
CA CYS A 149 0.72 8.93 -7.03
C CYS A 149 0.91 10.08 -8.02
N GLY A 150 0.55 9.90 -9.29
CA GLY A 150 0.81 10.88 -10.35
C GLY A 150 2.31 11.08 -10.64
N THR A 151 2.60 11.89 -11.66
CA THR A 151 3.97 12.33 -12.00
C THR A 151 4.28 13.75 -11.53
N SER A 152 3.29 14.46 -11.01
CA SER A 152 3.42 15.80 -10.47
C SER A 152 2.74 15.87 -9.11
N SER A 153 3.16 16.85 -8.29
CA SER A 153 2.51 17.13 -7.01
C SER A 153 1.04 17.53 -7.15
N THR A 154 0.63 17.99 -8.34
CA THR A 154 -0.76 18.39 -8.66
C THR A 154 -1.60 17.26 -9.22
N GLY A 155 -0.99 16.13 -9.63
CA GLY A 155 -1.68 14.96 -10.17
C GLY A 155 -1.65 13.75 -9.22
N ALA A 156 -1.15 13.95 -7.99
CA ALA A 156 -1.03 12.88 -7.03
C ALA A 156 -2.41 12.45 -6.52
N PHE A 157 -2.67 11.15 -6.57
CA PHE A 157 -3.99 10.60 -6.32
C PHE A 157 -5.06 11.16 -7.26
N GLY A 158 -4.69 11.46 -8.51
CA GLY A 158 -5.63 11.90 -9.54
C GLY A 158 -5.43 13.35 -9.98
N ASP A 159 -6.07 13.70 -11.10
CA ASP A 159 -5.99 15.03 -11.69
C ASP A 159 -6.97 16.01 -11.04
N VAL A 160 -6.46 17.15 -10.57
CA VAL A 160 -7.23 18.30 -10.03
C VAL A 160 -8.30 18.84 -10.98
N SER A 161 -8.26 18.48 -12.27
CA SER A 161 -9.26 18.88 -13.27
C SER A 161 -10.52 18.01 -13.27
N LEU A 162 -10.52 16.86 -12.58
CA LEU A 162 -11.69 15.98 -12.48
C LEU A 162 -12.78 16.62 -11.59
N SER A 163 -14.06 16.41 -11.94
CA SER A 163 -15.17 16.94 -11.14
C SER A 163 -15.14 16.42 -9.69
N ASP A 164 -15.46 17.29 -8.74
CA ASP A 164 -15.39 17.06 -7.29
C ASP A 164 -16.04 15.73 -6.82
N GLN A 165 -17.15 15.33 -7.42
CA GLN A 165 -17.87 14.11 -7.04
C GLN A 165 -17.05 12.82 -7.23
N TYR A 166 -16.23 12.75 -8.28
CA TYR A 166 -15.33 11.62 -8.54
C TYR A 166 -13.96 11.83 -7.89
N TYR A 167 -13.60 13.09 -7.67
CA TYR A 167 -12.34 13.48 -7.08
C TYR A 167 -12.24 13.02 -5.61
N TYR A 168 -13.24 13.31 -4.78
CA TYR A 168 -13.26 12.90 -3.37
C TYR A 168 -13.13 11.39 -3.18
N TYR A 169 -13.98 10.63 -3.89
CA TYR A 169 -14.05 9.18 -3.71
C TYR A 169 -12.75 8.50 -4.14
N ASN A 170 -12.31 8.80 -5.37
CA ASN A 170 -11.14 8.16 -5.94
C ASN A 170 -9.87 8.55 -5.18
N GLN A 171 -9.72 9.82 -4.77
CA GLN A 171 -8.58 10.26 -3.96
C GLN A 171 -8.50 9.55 -2.63
N SER A 172 -9.62 9.46 -1.92
CA SER A 172 -9.68 8.82 -0.62
C SER A 172 -9.20 7.38 -0.72
N LEU A 173 -9.66 6.64 -1.73
CA LEU A 173 -9.24 5.27 -1.96
C LEU A 173 -7.78 5.16 -2.43
N GLY A 174 -7.35 6.03 -3.35
CA GLY A 174 -5.96 6.10 -3.80
C GLY A 174 -4.99 6.32 -2.63
N MET A 175 -5.32 7.23 -1.71
CA MET A 175 -4.54 7.52 -0.52
C MET A 175 -4.53 6.34 0.47
N LEU A 176 -5.68 5.72 0.74
CA LEU A 176 -5.76 4.55 1.63
C LEU A 176 -4.98 3.36 1.09
N GLY A 177 -5.13 3.07 -0.20
CA GLY A 177 -4.39 1.99 -0.85
C GLY A 177 -2.88 2.28 -0.89
N PHE A 178 -2.49 3.53 -1.18
CA PHE A 178 -1.09 3.94 -1.09
C PHE A 178 -0.53 3.78 0.32
N ALA A 179 -1.26 4.23 1.35
CA ALA A 179 -0.82 4.10 2.73
C ALA A 179 -0.57 2.63 3.10
N ALA A 180 -1.46 1.72 2.68
CA ALA A 180 -1.24 0.28 2.84
C ALA A 180 0.02 -0.22 2.09
N LEU A 181 0.15 0.11 0.81
CA LEU A 181 1.27 -0.32 -0.05
C LEU A 181 2.63 0.20 0.41
N ALA A 182 2.65 1.40 1.01
CA ALA A 182 3.83 2.04 1.57
C ALA A 182 4.11 1.60 3.02
N GLY A 183 3.30 0.73 3.62
CA GLY A 183 3.46 0.33 5.02
C GLY A 183 3.17 1.45 6.03
N MET A 184 2.40 2.45 5.63
CA MET A 184 1.97 3.60 6.44
C MET A 184 0.59 3.41 7.08
N PHE A 185 0.03 2.20 7.01
CA PHE A 185 -1.28 1.86 7.57
C PHE A 185 -1.16 0.67 8.55
N PRO A 186 -0.48 0.85 9.69
CA PRO A 186 -0.24 -0.22 10.65
C PRO A 186 -1.52 -0.61 11.40
N ASN A 187 -1.51 -1.81 11.99
CA ASN A 187 -2.50 -2.18 12.99
C ASN A 187 -2.31 -1.29 14.22
N VAL A 188 -3.28 -0.42 14.50
CA VAL A 188 -3.22 0.51 15.64
C VAL A 188 -3.14 -0.20 17.00
N LEU A 189 -3.50 -1.49 17.07
CA LEU A 189 -3.40 -2.29 18.28
C LEU A 189 -2.00 -2.91 18.46
N ASP A 190 -1.33 -3.26 17.35
CA ASP A 190 0.07 -3.73 17.37
C ASP A 190 1.06 -2.56 17.47
N ASP A 191 0.64 -1.39 17.00
CA ASP A 191 1.19 -0.09 17.36
C ASP A 191 0.82 0.23 18.81
N THR A 192 1.12 -0.71 19.72
CA THR A 192 1.33 -0.40 21.12
C THR A 192 2.25 0.79 21.13
N ILE A 193 1.68 1.93 21.54
CA ILE A 193 2.39 3.18 21.78
C ILE A 193 3.55 2.82 22.70
N ARG A 194 4.71 2.51 22.12
CA ARG A 194 5.95 2.80 22.79
C ARG A 194 5.90 4.30 22.87
N THR A 195 5.60 4.81 24.07
CA THR A 195 5.75 6.21 24.40
C THR A 195 7.22 6.54 24.17
N VAL A 196 7.56 6.83 22.93
CA VAL A 196 8.74 7.60 22.63
C VAL A 196 8.24 9.01 22.93
N ASN A 197 8.71 9.57 24.06
CA ASN A 197 8.55 10.99 24.33
C ASN A 197 9.25 11.74 23.20
N ILE A 198 8.54 11.99 22.10
CA ILE A 198 8.97 12.88 21.03
C ILE A 198 8.16 14.14 21.22
N ALA A 199 8.82 15.21 21.64
CA ALA A 199 8.24 16.55 21.60
C ALA A 199 7.66 16.77 20.20
N ALA A 200 6.40 17.22 20.13
CA ALA A 200 5.64 17.31 18.89
C ALA A 200 6.45 17.98 17.75
N PRO A 201 6.62 17.33 16.59
CA PRO A 201 7.30 17.98 15.48
C PRO A 201 6.35 18.97 14.82
N ASN A 202 6.61 20.27 15.00
CA ASN A 202 6.10 21.31 14.11
C ASN A 202 6.56 20.99 12.69
N MET A 203 5.64 20.53 11.84
CA MET A 203 5.86 20.37 10.41
C MET A 203 5.96 21.75 9.75
N GLN A 204 7.18 22.29 9.65
CA GLN A 204 7.46 23.40 8.73
C GLN A 204 8.06 22.88 7.44
N LYS A 205 7.40 23.21 6.34
CA LYS A 205 7.77 22.92 4.95
C LYS A 205 8.97 23.79 4.56
N ASN A 206 10.20 23.29 4.75
CA ASN A 206 11.41 23.97 4.26
C ASN A 206 11.81 23.41 2.89
N SER A 207 11.60 24.21 1.85
CA SER A 207 11.70 23.85 0.44
C SER A 207 13.13 23.76 -0.14
N ASN A 208 14.18 23.73 0.69
CA ASN A 208 15.58 23.79 0.22
C ASN A 208 16.48 22.62 0.66
N GLU A 209 15.92 21.54 1.20
CA GLU A 209 16.67 20.42 1.80
C GLU A 209 16.45 19.12 1.01
N GLN A 210 17.17 18.94 -0.11
CA GLN A 210 16.99 17.78 -0.98
C GLN A 210 17.71 16.54 -0.44
N PHE A 211 16.95 15.64 0.20
CA PHE A 211 17.36 14.25 0.38
C PHE A 211 17.59 13.58 -0.99
N LYS A 212 18.78 13.05 -1.23
CA LYS A 212 19.15 12.40 -2.50
C LYS A 212 19.05 10.88 -2.43
N GLY A 213 17.86 10.38 -2.09
CA GLY A 213 17.52 8.95 -2.14
C GLY A 213 18.41 8.03 -1.29
N ILE A 214 18.17 6.72 -1.39
CA ILE A 214 19.00 5.67 -0.77
C ILE A 214 19.54 4.77 -1.88
N ASN A 215 20.87 4.65 -1.94
CA ASN A 215 21.55 3.68 -2.79
C ASN A 215 21.90 2.43 -1.99
N VAL A 216 21.58 1.26 -2.53
CA VAL A 216 21.95 -0.03 -1.95
C VAL A 216 23.13 -0.59 -2.75
N LEU A 217 24.30 -0.72 -2.10
CA LEU A 217 25.53 -1.21 -2.73
C LEU A 217 26.14 -2.31 -1.85
N GLN A 218 26.15 -3.57 -2.34
CA GLN A 218 26.95 -4.67 -1.77
C GLN A 218 27.01 -4.69 -0.22
N ASN A 219 25.86 -4.70 0.43
CA ASN A 219 25.66 -4.65 1.89
C ASN A 219 25.78 -3.28 2.58
N ARG A 220 25.70 -2.19 1.82
CA ARG A 220 25.71 -0.82 2.35
C ARG A 220 24.48 -0.05 1.89
N LEU A 221 23.93 0.75 2.80
CA LEU A 221 23.01 1.82 2.48
C LEU A 221 23.78 3.13 2.43
N SER A 222 23.73 3.81 1.30
CA SER A 222 24.32 5.14 1.12
C SER A 222 23.21 6.16 0.91
N PHE A 223 23.21 7.23 1.69
CA PHE A 223 22.28 8.35 1.52
C PHE A 223 22.96 9.67 1.87
N THR A 224 22.45 10.78 1.33
CA THR A 224 23.00 12.11 1.60
C THR A 224 21.93 12.97 2.24
N LEU A 225 22.27 13.58 3.38
CA LEU A 225 21.43 14.57 4.04
C LEU A 225 22.08 15.97 3.94
N PRO A 226 21.26 17.03 3.93
CA PRO A 226 21.76 18.39 4.14
C PRO A 226 22.35 18.53 5.55
N ALA A 227 22.99 19.67 5.81
CA ALA A 227 23.82 19.96 6.99
C ALA A 227 23.21 19.56 8.35
N ALA A 228 23.51 18.34 8.82
CA ALA A 228 23.12 17.82 10.13
C ALA A 228 24.33 17.83 11.09
N LYS A 229 25.14 18.89 11.05
CA LYS A 229 26.40 18.97 11.82
C LYS A 229 26.09 18.77 13.30
N ASP A 230 26.83 17.87 13.94
CA ASP A 230 26.78 17.59 15.38
C ASP A 230 25.42 17.05 15.87
N GLN A 231 24.59 16.53 14.97
CA GLN A 231 23.31 15.90 15.29
C GLN A 231 23.31 14.41 14.94
N PRO A 232 22.75 13.54 15.78
CA PRO A 232 22.67 12.12 15.48
C PRO A 232 21.68 11.88 14.33
N VAL A 233 22.09 11.03 13.39
CA VAL A 233 21.25 10.54 12.31
C VAL A 233 20.91 9.08 12.59
N SER A 234 19.64 8.76 12.70
CA SER A 234 19.19 7.38 12.89
C SER A 234 18.60 6.83 11.61
N ILE A 235 18.95 5.59 11.28
CA ILE A 235 18.33 4.81 10.21
C ILE A 235 17.67 3.58 10.82
N ALA A 236 16.51 3.20 10.28
CA ALA A 236 15.83 1.95 10.58
C ALA A 236 15.29 1.32 9.31
N LEU A 237 15.33 -0.01 9.25
CA LEU A 237 14.66 -0.80 8.23
C LEU A 237 13.53 -1.59 8.84
N PHE A 238 12.44 -1.66 8.12
CA PHE A 238 11.25 -2.42 8.44
C PHE A 238 10.99 -3.40 7.32
N ASP A 239 10.66 -4.64 7.65
CA ASP A 239 10.12 -5.56 6.65
C ASP A 239 8.75 -5.09 6.17
N MET A 240 8.20 -5.74 5.14
CA MET A 240 6.88 -5.38 4.61
C MET A 240 5.73 -5.68 5.58
N ALA A 241 5.98 -6.38 6.69
CA ALA A 241 5.02 -6.55 7.78
C ALA A 241 5.13 -5.44 8.84
N GLY A 242 5.99 -4.44 8.62
CA GLY A 242 6.19 -3.31 9.54
C GLY A 242 7.09 -3.64 10.74
N LYS A 243 7.69 -4.84 10.80
CA LYS A 243 8.61 -5.20 11.88
C LYS A 243 9.97 -4.58 11.61
N LYS A 244 10.51 -3.86 12.61
CA LYS A 244 11.87 -3.30 12.54
C LYS A 244 12.91 -4.43 12.55
N VAL A 245 13.63 -4.58 11.44
CA VAL A 245 14.65 -5.63 11.23
C VAL A 245 16.07 -5.12 11.40
N PHE A 246 16.28 -3.81 11.29
CA PHE A 246 17.58 -3.18 11.47
C PHE A 246 17.43 -1.76 11.99
N SER A 247 18.38 -1.30 12.81
CA SER A 247 18.51 0.12 13.14
C SER A 247 19.94 0.46 13.53
N ARG A 248 20.36 1.67 13.17
CA ARG A 248 21.66 2.22 13.57
C ARG A 248 21.56 3.73 13.73
N THR A 249 22.20 4.24 14.77
CA THR A 249 22.44 5.68 14.95
C THR A 249 23.88 6.00 14.54
N LEU A 250 24.04 7.09 13.80
CA LEU A 250 25.29 7.60 13.28
C LEU A 250 25.55 8.95 13.94
N ASN A 251 26.73 9.11 14.52
CA ASN A 251 27.19 10.41 14.98
C ASN A 251 27.73 11.17 13.78
N ASN A 252 27.10 12.30 13.45
CA ASN A 252 27.55 13.13 12.34
C ASN A 252 28.42 14.29 12.83
N ASN A 253 29.71 14.25 12.53
CA ASN A 253 30.63 15.37 12.80
C ASN A 253 30.82 16.29 11.57
N ALA A 254 30.12 16.04 10.46
CA ALA A 254 30.31 16.75 9.20
C ALA A 254 29.18 17.74 8.88
N ALA A 255 29.55 18.92 8.37
CA ALA A 255 28.63 20.01 8.01
C ALA A 255 27.73 19.69 6.80
N SER A 256 28.00 18.62 6.06
CA SER A 256 27.12 17.98 5.09
C SER A 256 27.74 16.62 4.81
N GLY A 257 26.98 15.53 4.97
CA GLY A 257 27.56 14.19 5.00
C GLY A 257 26.83 13.24 4.07
N ARG A 258 27.59 12.57 3.21
CA ARG A 258 27.17 11.25 2.72
C ARG A 258 27.29 10.30 3.90
N PHE A 259 26.21 9.60 4.22
CA PHE A 259 26.16 8.57 5.23
C PHE A 259 26.22 7.22 4.55
N ASP A 260 27.11 6.37 5.04
CA ASP A 260 27.20 4.99 4.61
C ASP A 260 26.99 4.07 5.81
N VAL A 261 26.00 3.19 5.69
CA VAL A 261 25.63 2.25 6.73
C VAL A 261 25.87 0.84 6.24
N SER A 262 26.92 0.21 6.75
CA SER A 262 27.17 -1.21 6.54
C SER A 262 26.16 -2.05 7.33
N ILE A 263 25.53 -2.99 6.64
CA ILE A 263 24.65 -4.00 7.22
C ILE A 263 25.35 -5.35 7.08
N ASN A 264 25.47 -6.10 8.17
CA ASN A 264 26.16 -7.38 8.13
C ASN A 264 25.43 -8.36 7.19
N LYS A 265 26.21 -9.04 6.35
CA LYS A 265 25.72 -10.08 5.44
C LYS A 265 25.13 -11.21 6.29
N GLY A 266 23.83 -11.48 6.13
CA GLY A 266 23.07 -12.46 6.94
C GLY A 266 22.09 -11.85 7.94
N LEU A 267 22.14 -10.54 8.19
CA LEU A 267 21.18 -9.87 9.09
C LEU A 267 19.83 -9.58 8.39
N LEU A 268 19.85 -9.49 7.06
CA LEU A 268 18.68 -9.29 6.22
C LEU A 268 18.65 -10.37 5.14
N CYS A 269 17.47 -10.92 4.89
CA CYS A 269 17.22 -11.77 3.72
C CYS A 269 17.07 -10.89 2.46
N PRO A 270 17.36 -11.42 1.26
CA PRO A 270 16.99 -10.74 0.02
C PRO A 270 15.49 -10.43 0.01
N GLY A 271 15.12 -9.19 -0.31
CA GLY A 271 13.74 -8.74 -0.16
C GLY A 271 13.57 -7.23 -0.23
N VAL A 272 12.34 -6.78 0.02
CA VAL A 272 11.99 -5.36 -0.01
C VAL A 272 11.75 -4.85 1.40
N TYR A 273 12.29 -3.68 1.72
CA TYR A 273 12.25 -3.08 3.04
C TYR A 273 11.82 -1.62 2.95
N MET A 274 11.11 -1.16 3.98
CA MET A 274 10.87 0.26 4.22
C MET A 274 12.01 0.82 5.05
N THR A 275 12.57 1.94 4.61
CA THR A 275 13.63 2.65 5.32
C THR A 275 13.08 3.92 5.91
N LYS A 276 13.34 4.14 7.20
CA LYS A 276 13.10 5.40 7.90
C LYS A 276 14.45 6.01 8.27
N ILE A 277 14.65 7.27 7.92
CA ILE A 277 15.80 8.06 8.35
C ILE A 277 15.28 9.23 9.19
N SER A 278 15.81 9.39 10.39
CA SER A 278 15.51 10.49 11.29
C SER A 278 16.77 11.30 11.50
N ALA A 279 16.71 12.60 11.23
CA ALA A 279 17.84 13.52 11.41
C ALA A 279 17.40 14.75 12.20
N GLY A 280 18.16 15.07 13.27
CA GLY A 280 18.05 16.36 13.94
C GLY A 280 18.78 17.43 13.13
N PHE A 281 18.19 18.61 13.01
CA PHE A 281 18.86 19.79 12.47
C PHE A 281 18.90 20.85 13.57
N ALA A 282 20.03 21.57 13.70
CA ALA A 282 20.19 22.59 14.73
C ALA A 282 19.04 23.62 14.67
N GLY A 283 18.28 23.75 15.77
CA GLY A 283 17.15 24.66 15.87
C GLY A 283 15.87 24.23 15.14
N LYS A 284 15.78 22.98 14.66
CA LYS A 284 14.57 22.42 14.03
C LYS A 284 14.17 21.08 14.65
N ASN A 285 12.90 20.73 14.50
CA ASN A 285 12.42 19.39 14.85
C ASN A 285 13.08 18.33 13.98
N ALA A 286 13.15 17.10 14.48
CA ALA A 286 13.68 15.99 13.72
C ALA A 286 12.88 15.80 12.42
N THR A 287 13.57 15.79 11.28
CA THR A 287 12.97 15.49 9.98
C THR A 287 13.02 14.00 9.74
N GLU A 288 11.90 13.42 9.30
CA GLU A 288 11.79 12.02 8.94
C GLU A 288 11.70 11.85 7.43
N TYR A 289 12.51 10.93 6.89
CA TYR A 289 12.51 10.55 5.48
C TYR A 289 12.17 9.07 5.35
N PHE A 290 11.28 8.74 4.42
CA PHE A 290 10.86 7.37 4.15
C PHE A 290 11.21 6.99 2.71
N SER A 291 11.78 5.80 2.52
CA SER A 291 12.09 5.26 1.19
C SER A 291 11.94 3.75 1.18
N ARG A 292 11.48 3.21 0.06
CA ARG A 292 11.49 1.77 -0.19
C ARG A 292 12.85 1.36 -0.77
N ILE A 293 13.41 0.25 -0.31
CA ILE A 293 14.67 -0.30 -0.83
C ILE A 293 14.53 -1.78 -1.15
N ALA A 294 15.22 -2.24 -2.20
CA ALA A 294 15.40 -3.65 -2.49
C ALA A 294 16.79 -4.08 -2.01
N TRP A 295 16.85 -5.10 -1.15
CA TRP A 295 18.07 -5.72 -0.67
C TRP A 295 18.31 -7.02 -1.44
N LYS A 296 19.53 -7.18 -1.97
CA LYS A 296 19.95 -8.36 -2.74
C LYS A 296 21.01 -9.13 -1.98
#